data_AF-A0AAV4FKH8-F1
#
_entry.id   AF-A0AAV4FKH8-F1
#
_cell.length_a   1.000
_cell.length_b   1.000
_cell.length_c   1.000
_cell.angle_alpha   90.00
_cell.angle_beta   90.00
_cell.angle_gamma   90.00
#
_symmetry.space_group_name_H-M   'P 1'
#
loop_
_entity.id
_entity.type
_entity.pdbx_description
1 polymer ?
#
loop_
_entity_poly.entity_id
_entity_poly.type
_entity_poly.pdbx_seq_one_letter_code
_entity_poly.pdbx_strand_id
1 'polypeptide(L)'
;MQWRLAKPFWFQPGTTKSILTLLTLMGPACVFCLYSYQHEWDPLHHKYAHFSESERLGMLEASKNMFQFGYDNYMKYAFPEDELDPIHCKGRGPDYEKPDNININDVLGDYSLTLVESLGTLADENQKSFFLRVLGGLLSAHLIIVDPRNTLGNMSFPEYDNELLSLAHDLASRLLPAFSDTATGIPFPRVTLDKGIPWNTLNETCTSGAGTLVLEFGVLSRLLNDPVYESVSRQAVNKLWRLRSNVTGNIINIQTGEWLGLMSGLGAGIDSYFEYLLKAYILFGDVNDLKKFNESYETIKFHMRRGRPQCNYGSGNIPLYVNVNMKTGETVNTWIDALQAAWSAVQLFDEANPVNKEQARYIFTTEGHLLPLNMNFHRRPWEEEWQIEPKVAERKSTARSEKRQKAKEKRINQAENKPVVTEAMANVSHCDKLIPDRTYNLPILSKYLRQLEVAVGLTDGSN
;
A
#
# COMPACT_ATOMS: atom_id res chain seq x y z
N MET A 1 -8.31 -22.86 2.16
CA MET A 1 -7.20 -22.05 1.64
C MET A 1 -5.99 -22.26 2.53
N GLN A 2 -4.81 -22.44 1.94
CA GLN A 2 -3.55 -22.37 2.68
C GLN A 2 -3.07 -20.92 2.60
N TRP A 3 -3.01 -20.27 3.76
CA TRP A 3 -2.50 -18.91 3.88
C TRP A 3 -1.04 -18.98 4.35
N ARG A 4 -0.13 -18.24 3.72
CA ARG A 4 1.25 -18.16 4.21
C ARG A 4 1.28 -17.43 5.55
N LEU A 5 1.61 -18.15 6.61
CA LEU A 5 2.30 -17.54 7.75
C LEU A 5 3.70 -17.17 7.26
N ALA A 6 4.13 -15.93 7.48
CA ALA A 6 5.43 -15.43 7.04
C ALA A 6 6.55 -16.37 7.50
N LYS A 7 6.98 -17.29 6.63
CA LYS A 7 8.29 -17.91 6.77
C LYS A 7 9.30 -16.87 6.31
N PRO A 8 10.28 -16.52 7.14
CA PRO A 8 11.24 -15.51 6.75
C PRO A 8 11.98 -15.96 5.48
N PHE A 9 12.01 -15.08 4.48
CA PHE A 9 12.86 -15.18 3.30
C PHE A 9 14.32 -14.89 3.72
N TRP A 10 14.93 -15.74 4.54
CA TRP A 10 16.37 -15.70 4.77
C TRP A 10 17.03 -16.80 3.93
N PHE A 11 17.85 -16.38 2.96
CA PHE A 11 18.97 -17.20 2.53
C PHE A 11 19.80 -17.51 3.78
N GLN A 12 19.80 -18.76 4.26
CA GLN A 12 20.76 -19.17 5.30
C GLN A 12 22.13 -19.34 4.64
N PRO A 13 23.16 -18.58 5.06
CA PRO A 13 24.53 -18.86 4.67
C PRO A 13 25.11 -19.91 5.62
N GLY A 14 25.64 -20.99 5.06
CA GLY A 14 26.61 -21.84 5.76
C GLY A 14 26.12 -23.23 6.17
N THR A 15 26.18 -24.18 5.24
CA THR A 15 26.52 -25.58 5.55
C THR A 15 27.41 -26.16 4.45
N THR A 16 28.58 -25.56 4.23
CA THR A 16 29.69 -26.21 3.53
C THR A 16 30.57 -26.90 4.54
N LYS A 17 30.22 -28.15 4.89
CA LYS A 17 31.15 -29.22 5.31
C LYS A 17 30.33 -30.45 5.70
N SER A 18 30.03 -31.30 4.71
CA SER A 18 29.96 -32.78 4.79
C SER A 18 29.22 -33.39 3.60
N ILE A 19 29.56 -32.99 2.36
CA ILE A 19 29.05 -33.63 1.13
C ILE A 19 30.24 -34.05 0.24
N LEU A 20 31.27 -34.67 0.83
CA LEU A 20 32.39 -35.22 0.05
C LEU A 20 32.61 -36.72 0.25
N THR A 21 31.67 -37.44 0.87
CA THR A 21 31.84 -38.87 1.17
C THR A 21 30.69 -39.77 0.69
N LEU A 22 29.80 -39.25 -0.15
CA LEU A 22 28.64 -40.00 -0.68
C LEU A 22 28.50 -39.86 -2.21
N LEU A 23 29.60 -39.63 -2.93
CA LEU A 23 29.62 -39.38 -4.37
C LEU A 23 30.11 -40.57 -5.23
N THR A 24 30.17 -41.79 -4.70
CA THR A 24 30.79 -42.92 -5.43
C THR A 24 29.96 -44.19 -5.60
N LEU A 25 28.71 -44.30 -5.13
CA LEU A 25 28.03 -45.61 -5.13
C LEU A 25 26.56 -45.69 -5.56
N MET A 26 25.98 -44.72 -6.25
CA MET A 26 24.71 -44.93 -6.96
C MET A 26 24.69 -44.23 -8.32
N GLY A 27 24.41 -45.02 -9.37
CA GLY A 27 24.41 -44.62 -10.78
C GLY A 27 23.34 -43.57 -11.16
N PRO A 28 23.25 -43.20 -12.46
CA PRO A 28 22.73 -41.92 -12.93
C PRO A 28 21.21 -41.68 -12.81
N ALA A 29 20.48 -42.46 -12.02
CA ALA A 29 19.01 -42.47 -12.02
C ALA A 29 18.35 -41.76 -10.83
N CYS A 30 19.11 -41.15 -9.90
CA CYS A 30 18.52 -40.60 -8.66
C CYS A 30 19.01 -39.21 -8.23
N VAL A 31 19.50 -38.38 -9.15
CA VAL A 31 19.86 -36.96 -8.86
C VAL A 31 18.83 -35.96 -9.41
N PHE A 32 17.81 -36.42 -10.14
CA PHE A 32 16.72 -35.55 -10.66
C PHE A 32 15.52 -35.37 -9.72
N CYS A 33 15.66 -35.71 -8.42
CA CYS A 33 14.65 -35.42 -7.40
C CYS A 33 15.09 -34.34 -6.40
N LEU A 34 15.97 -33.43 -6.83
CA LEU A 34 16.09 -32.12 -6.19
C LEU A 34 14.98 -31.24 -6.78
N TYR A 35 13.86 -31.12 -6.06
CA TYR A 35 12.78 -30.13 -6.22
C TYR A 35 12.86 -29.35 -7.54
N SER A 36 12.44 -29.98 -8.63
CA SER A 36 12.15 -29.27 -9.86
C SER A 36 10.93 -28.42 -9.58
N TYR A 37 11.18 -27.17 -9.19
CA TYR A 37 10.19 -26.12 -9.31
C TYR A 37 9.83 -26.08 -10.80
N GLN A 38 8.69 -26.66 -11.15
CA GLN A 38 8.10 -26.60 -12.49
C GLN A 38 7.66 -25.16 -12.76
N HIS A 39 8.61 -24.24 -12.94
CA HIS A 39 8.37 -23.10 -13.79
C HIS A 39 8.88 -23.49 -15.16
N GLU A 40 7.96 -23.67 -16.11
CA GLU A 40 8.27 -23.51 -17.53
C GLU A 40 9.15 -22.26 -17.68
N TRP A 41 10.16 -22.32 -18.55
CA TRP A 41 11.01 -21.16 -18.86
C TRP A 41 10.14 -19.94 -19.18
N ASP A 42 9.98 -19.03 -18.21
CA ASP A 42 9.24 -17.79 -18.37
C ASP A 42 10.26 -16.64 -18.54
N PRO A 43 10.41 -16.09 -19.76
CA PRO A 43 11.35 -15.01 -20.04
C PRO A 43 11.10 -13.76 -19.19
N LEU A 44 9.85 -13.50 -18.76
CA LEU A 44 9.52 -12.37 -17.88
C LEU A 44 10.06 -12.62 -16.48
N HIS A 45 9.90 -13.85 -15.97
CA HIS A 45 10.40 -14.21 -14.65
C HIS A 45 11.92 -14.10 -14.58
N HIS A 46 12.64 -14.64 -15.56
CA HIS A 46 14.10 -14.55 -15.57
C HIS A 46 14.60 -13.10 -15.63
N LYS A 47 13.91 -12.22 -16.37
CA LYS A 47 14.36 -10.85 -16.61
C LYS A 47 13.93 -9.85 -15.53
N TYR A 48 12.75 -10.06 -14.91
CA TYR A 48 12.11 -9.04 -14.06
C TYR A 48 11.76 -9.53 -12.65
N ALA A 49 11.93 -10.83 -12.32
CA ALA A 49 11.56 -11.32 -10.99
C ALA A 49 12.50 -10.83 -9.87
N HIS A 50 13.70 -10.36 -10.21
CA HIS A 50 14.68 -9.87 -9.25
C HIS A 50 15.50 -8.73 -9.85
N PHE A 51 15.92 -7.81 -9.00
CA PHE A 51 16.93 -6.80 -9.33
C PHE A 51 18.32 -7.43 -9.21
N SER A 52 19.28 -6.99 -10.04
CA SER A 52 20.68 -7.30 -9.78
C SER A 52 21.12 -6.69 -8.43
N GLU A 53 22.13 -7.28 -7.78
CA GLU A 53 22.60 -6.77 -6.49
C GLU A 53 23.07 -5.31 -6.58
N SER A 54 23.69 -4.92 -7.70
CA SER A 54 24.07 -3.52 -7.95
C SER A 54 22.86 -2.59 -8.07
N GLU A 55 21.79 -3.01 -8.73
CA GLU A 55 20.55 -2.22 -8.82
C GLU A 55 19.87 -2.13 -7.47
N ARG A 56 19.78 -3.24 -6.72
CA ARG A 56 19.21 -3.29 -5.38
C ARG A 56 19.91 -2.31 -4.43
N LEU A 57 21.25 -2.30 -4.43
CA LEU A 57 22.04 -1.37 -3.62
C LEU A 57 21.87 0.08 -4.09
N GLY A 58 21.83 0.34 -5.40
CA GLY A 58 21.56 1.66 -5.95
C GLY A 58 20.17 2.20 -5.56
N MET A 59 19.14 1.37 -5.62
CA MET A 59 17.78 1.73 -5.20
C MET A 59 17.69 1.96 -3.69
N LEU A 60 18.35 1.13 -2.88
CA LEU A 60 18.44 1.32 -1.43
C LEU A 60 19.02 2.69 -1.09
N GLU A 61 20.13 3.07 -1.73
CA GLU A 61 20.78 4.36 -1.53
C GLU A 61 19.89 5.53 -2.01
N ALA A 62 19.22 5.38 -3.15
CA ALA A 62 18.26 6.37 -3.64
C ALA A 62 17.08 6.58 -2.66
N SER A 63 16.52 5.49 -2.12
CA SER A 63 15.44 5.56 -1.12
C SER A 63 15.90 6.24 0.17
N LYS A 64 17.10 5.93 0.67
CA LYS A 64 17.67 6.60 1.84
C LYS A 64 17.86 8.10 1.62
N ASN A 65 18.41 8.48 0.48
CA ASN A 65 18.62 9.89 0.15
C ASN A 65 17.29 10.66 0.01
N MET A 66 16.27 10.02 -0.56
CA MET A 66 14.92 10.60 -0.65
C MET A 66 14.28 10.77 0.73
N PHE A 67 14.41 9.77 1.61
CA PHE A 67 13.93 9.86 3.00
C PHE A 67 14.63 10.98 3.75
N GLN A 68 15.97 11.01 3.72
CA GLN A 68 16.78 12.01 4.41
C GLN A 68 16.43 13.42 3.93
N PHE A 69 16.26 13.60 2.61
CA PHE A 69 15.82 14.87 2.04
C PHE A 69 14.45 15.31 2.62
N GLY A 70 13.45 14.42 2.64
CA GLY A 70 12.15 14.73 3.21
C GLY A 70 12.23 15.08 4.70
N TYR A 71 12.95 14.26 5.47
CA TYR A 71 13.13 14.40 6.91
C TYR A 71 13.84 15.71 7.28
N ASP A 72 14.97 16.03 6.66
CA ASP A 72 15.73 17.24 6.95
C ASP A 72 14.93 18.51 6.66
N ASN A 73 14.15 18.50 5.57
CA ASN A 73 13.28 19.62 5.23
C ASN A 73 12.12 19.75 6.22
N TYR A 74 11.53 18.64 6.66
CA TYR A 74 10.52 18.66 7.72
C TYR A 74 11.09 19.26 9.01
N MET A 75 12.25 18.76 9.48
CA MET A 75 12.91 19.24 10.69
C MET A 75 13.30 20.71 10.61
N LYS A 76 13.65 21.20 9.43
CA LYS A 76 14.06 22.60 9.21
C LYS A 76 12.89 23.57 9.11
N TYR A 77 11.80 23.18 8.44
CA TYR A 77 10.77 24.12 7.98
C TYR A 77 9.39 23.89 8.60
N ALA A 78 9.12 22.71 9.16
CA ALA A 78 7.81 22.34 9.66
C ALA A 78 7.79 21.94 11.12
N PHE A 79 8.82 21.27 11.64
CA PHE A 79 8.84 20.83 13.03
C PHE A 79 8.60 22.01 14.01
N PRO A 80 7.70 21.88 15.00
CA PRO A 80 7.00 20.66 15.46
C PRO A 80 5.61 20.41 14.82
N GLU A 81 5.21 21.18 13.83
CA GLU A 81 3.90 21.05 13.16
C GLU A 81 3.71 19.69 12.49
N ASP A 82 2.47 19.34 12.19
CA ASP A 82 2.08 17.99 11.77
C ASP A 82 2.71 17.60 10.43
N GLU A 83 2.56 18.47 9.44
CA GLU A 83 3.05 18.26 8.07
C GLU A 83 3.90 19.44 7.57
N LEU A 84 4.81 19.15 6.64
CA LEU A 84 5.46 20.18 5.83
C LEU A 84 4.57 20.54 4.63
N ASP A 85 4.34 21.84 4.42
CA ASP A 85 3.95 22.38 3.12
C ASP A 85 5.20 22.58 2.26
N PRO A 86 5.50 21.71 1.28
CA PRO A 86 6.73 21.82 0.49
C PRO A 86 6.67 22.96 -0.55
N ILE A 87 5.49 23.54 -0.80
CA ILE A 87 5.33 24.67 -1.74
C ILE A 87 5.63 25.98 -1.03
N HIS A 88 5.19 26.11 0.22
CA HIS A 88 5.37 27.34 1.01
C HIS A 88 6.48 27.25 2.05
N CYS A 89 7.13 26.09 2.20
CA CYS A 89 8.22 25.87 3.13
C CYS A 89 7.88 26.24 4.57
N LYS A 90 6.72 25.77 5.02
CA LYS A 90 6.21 26.01 6.38
C LYS A 90 5.48 24.79 6.90
N GLY A 91 5.41 24.68 8.22
CA GLY A 91 4.56 23.69 8.86
C GLY A 91 3.07 23.95 8.64
N ARG A 92 2.29 22.88 8.66
CA ARG A 92 0.83 22.87 8.64
C ARG A 92 0.36 22.12 9.88
N GLY A 93 -0.56 22.75 10.61
CA GLY A 93 -1.26 22.19 11.76
C GLY A 93 -2.77 22.39 11.62
N PRO A 94 -3.54 22.10 12.68
CA PRO A 94 -4.98 22.27 12.72
C PRO A 94 -5.42 23.70 12.41
N ASP A 95 -6.62 23.82 11.87
CA ASP A 95 -7.35 25.07 11.76
C ASP A 95 -7.93 25.45 13.12
N TYR A 96 -7.12 26.14 13.93
CA TYR A 96 -7.52 26.65 15.24
C TYR A 96 -8.63 27.71 15.17
N GLU A 97 -8.76 28.42 14.06
CA GLU A 97 -9.80 29.44 13.88
C GLU A 97 -11.16 28.80 13.63
N LYS A 98 -11.19 27.60 13.03
CA LYS A 98 -12.40 26.83 12.74
C LYS A 98 -12.26 25.40 13.27
N PRO A 99 -12.52 25.16 14.56
CA PRO A 99 -12.48 23.82 15.16
C PRO A 99 -13.40 22.81 14.44
N ASP A 100 -14.51 23.27 13.87
CA ASP A 100 -15.46 22.44 13.11
C ASP A 100 -14.99 22.08 11.68
N ASN A 101 -13.80 22.55 11.24
CA ASN A 101 -13.23 22.23 9.94
C ASN A 101 -12.66 20.80 9.92
N ILE A 102 -13.57 19.82 9.94
CA ILE A 102 -13.22 18.40 10.00
C ILE A 102 -12.30 17.95 8.86
N ASN A 103 -12.36 18.57 7.68
CA ASN A 103 -11.54 18.14 6.55
C ASN A 103 -10.05 18.43 6.77
N ILE A 104 -9.72 19.47 7.54
CA ILE A 104 -8.35 19.82 7.91
C ILE A 104 -7.99 19.20 9.26
N ASN A 105 -8.86 19.35 10.26
CA ASN A 105 -8.55 19.00 11.65
C ASN A 105 -8.53 17.48 11.91
N ASP A 106 -9.14 16.67 11.03
CA ASP A 106 -9.07 15.20 11.12
C ASP A 106 -7.72 14.66 10.61
N VAL A 107 -7.00 15.45 9.80
CA VAL A 107 -5.66 15.12 9.30
C VAL A 107 -4.59 15.83 10.13
N LEU A 108 -4.76 17.13 10.41
CA LEU A 108 -3.84 17.96 11.16
C LEU A 108 -4.44 18.28 12.53
N GLY A 109 -3.94 17.67 13.60
CA GLY A 109 -4.53 17.70 14.94
C GLY A 109 -3.51 17.93 16.06
N ASP A 110 -2.40 18.62 15.78
CA ASP A 110 -1.32 18.95 16.72
C ASP A 110 -0.47 17.76 17.17
N TYR A 111 0.03 17.00 16.21
CA TYR A 111 0.93 15.88 16.42
C TYR A 111 1.90 15.80 15.25
N SER A 112 3.21 15.70 15.55
CA SER A 112 4.30 15.59 14.57
C SER A 112 4.22 14.27 13.77
N LEU A 113 3.22 14.17 12.89
CA LEU A 113 2.85 13.04 12.04
C LEU A 113 4.07 12.49 11.33
N THR A 114 4.84 13.39 10.72
CA THR A 114 5.95 13.02 9.82
C THR A 114 7.00 12.12 10.50
N LEU A 115 7.32 12.31 11.78
CA LEU A 115 8.33 11.50 12.49
C LEU A 115 7.78 10.14 12.97
N VAL A 116 6.56 10.11 13.50
CA VAL A 116 5.92 8.89 14.02
C VAL A 116 5.43 7.99 12.85
N GLU A 117 4.99 8.60 11.74
CA GLU A 117 4.55 7.94 10.51
C GLU A 117 5.72 7.40 9.67
N SER A 118 6.89 8.05 9.71
CA SER A 118 8.12 7.56 9.06
C SER A 118 8.58 6.19 9.57
N LEU A 119 8.22 5.83 10.82
CA LEU A 119 8.52 4.52 11.39
C LEU A 119 7.49 3.44 10.99
N GLY A 120 6.39 3.84 10.32
CA GLY A 120 5.31 2.97 9.86
C GLY A 120 5.09 2.93 8.34
N THR A 121 5.89 3.64 7.53
CA THR A 121 5.60 3.82 6.09
C THR A 121 6.03 2.62 5.22
N LEU A 122 5.15 1.61 5.19
CA LEU A 122 4.78 0.81 4.02
C LEU A 122 3.29 0.44 4.13
N ALA A 123 2.39 1.40 3.91
CA ALA A 123 1.05 1.25 3.29
C ALA A 123 0.14 2.47 3.57
N ASP A 124 -0.28 3.08 2.46
CA ASP A 124 -1.50 3.84 2.18
C ASP A 124 -1.76 5.26 2.74
N GLU A 125 -2.11 6.14 1.80
CA GLU A 125 -2.38 7.57 1.98
C GLU A 125 -3.90 7.81 2.16
N ASN A 126 -4.22 8.58 3.21
CA ASN A 126 -5.46 9.33 3.46
C ASN A 126 -6.71 8.68 4.11
N GLN A 127 -7.13 9.43 5.14
CA GLN A 127 -8.45 9.55 5.79
C GLN A 127 -8.94 8.44 6.72
N LYS A 128 -9.30 8.86 7.96
CA LYS A 128 -9.79 8.10 9.13
C LYS A 128 -8.73 7.39 9.98
N SER A 129 -7.45 7.69 9.76
CA SER A 129 -6.28 6.98 10.34
C SER A 129 -5.55 7.76 11.46
N PHE A 130 -6.20 8.74 12.10
CA PHE A 130 -5.58 9.55 13.17
C PHE A 130 -4.99 8.69 14.30
N PHE A 131 -5.77 7.71 14.81
CA PHE A 131 -5.35 6.90 15.96
C PHE A 131 -4.43 5.73 15.60
N LEU A 132 -4.65 5.12 14.44
CA LEU A 132 -3.83 4.02 13.94
C LEU A 132 -2.38 4.45 13.72
N ARG A 133 -2.19 5.66 13.18
CA ARG A 133 -0.86 6.21 12.88
C ARG A 133 -0.04 6.46 14.13
N VAL A 134 -0.60 7.18 15.11
CA VAL A 134 0.15 7.54 16.32
C VAL A 134 0.33 6.33 17.24
N LEU A 135 -0.75 5.59 17.51
CA LEU A 135 -0.66 4.43 18.42
C LEU A 135 0.20 3.32 17.80
N GLY A 136 -0.02 3.01 16.51
CA GLY A 136 0.78 2.04 15.77
C GLY A 136 2.27 2.43 15.69
N GLY A 137 2.58 3.71 15.42
CA GLY A 137 3.95 4.22 15.37
C GLY A 137 4.67 4.20 16.72
N LEU A 138 3.99 4.56 17.81
CA LEU A 138 4.55 4.46 19.17
C LEU A 138 4.85 3.00 19.55
N LEU A 139 3.92 2.09 19.28
CA LEU A 139 4.07 0.66 19.56
C LEU A 139 5.15 0.01 18.70
N SER A 140 5.19 0.31 17.39
CA SER A 140 6.20 -0.24 16.49
C SER A 140 7.61 0.22 16.88
N ALA A 141 7.79 1.52 17.15
CA ALA A 141 9.05 2.09 17.59
C ALA A 141 9.51 1.48 18.92
N HIS A 142 8.61 1.39 19.91
CA HIS A 142 8.87 0.73 21.17
C HIS A 142 9.37 -0.72 20.96
N LEU A 143 8.63 -1.53 20.20
CA LEU A 143 8.97 -2.93 19.94
C LEU A 143 10.31 -3.11 19.23
N ILE A 144 10.67 -2.18 18.33
CA ILE A 144 11.97 -2.21 17.63
C ILE A 144 13.11 -1.87 18.59
N ILE A 145 12.95 -0.85 19.43
CA ILE A 145 13.97 -0.41 20.41
C ILE A 145 14.26 -1.51 21.44
N VAL A 146 13.22 -2.21 21.91
CA VAL A 146 13.34 -3.25 22.94
C VAL A 146 13.56 -4.67 22.37
N ASP A 147 13.67 -4.85 21.05
CA ASP A 147 13.81 -6.18 20.45
C ASP A 147 15.17 -6.83 20.82
N PRO A 148 15.20 -7.87 21.67
CA PRO A 148 16.46 -8.50 22.09
C PRO A 148 17.17 -9.21 20.93
N ARG A 149 16.46 -9.47 19.83
CA ARG A 149 17.03 -10.12 18.64
C ARG A 149 17.65 -9.14 17.67
N ASN A 150 17.44 -7.83 17.85
CA ASN A 150 17.90 -6.78 16.93
C ASN A 150 17.55 -7.10 15.47
N THR A 151 16.31 -7.53 15.23
CA THR A 151 15.87 -8.05 13.91
C THR A 151 16.02 -7.01 12.80
N LEU A 152 15.87 -5.73 13.12
CA LEU A 152 16.05 -4.59 12.21
C LEU A 152 17.37 -3.83 12.46
N GLY A 153 18.33 -4.46 13.14
CA GLY A 153 19.54 -3.83 13.65
C GLY A 153 19.40 -3.39 15.11
N ASN A 154 20.53 -3.04 15.73
CA ASN A 154 20.52 -2.55 17.10
C ASN A 154 20.08 -1.09 17.13
N MET A 155 18.84 -0.86 17.54
CA MET A 155 18.26 0.46 17.78
C MET A 155 18.04 0.74 19.28
N SER A 156 18.52 -0.15 20.15
CA SER A 156 18.46 0.06 21.60
C SER A 156 19.40 1.19 21.99
N PHE A 157 18.92 2.06 22.88
CA PHE A 157 19.70 3.07 23.57
C PHE A 157 19.54 2.89 25.09
N PRO A 158 20.63 2.93 25.89
CA PRO A 158 20.59 2.61 27.32
C PRO A 158 19.64 3.46 28.17
N GLU A 159 19.36 4.68 27.74
CA GLU A 159 18.55 5.65 28.46
C GLU A 159 17.04 5.48 28.23
N TYR A 160 16.62 4.58 27.32
CA TYR A 160 15.21 4.33 27.06
C TYR A 160 14.52 3.64 28.26
N ASP A 161 13.45 4.25 28.78
CA ASP A 161 12.65 3.70 29.89
C ASP A 161 11.16 3.64 29.53
N ASN A 162 10.83 3.00 28.40
CA ASN A 162 9.46 2.71 27.97
C ASN A 162 8.57 3.95 27.80
N GLU A 163 9.13 5.12 27.51
CA GLU A 163 8.37 6.37 27.38
C GLU A 163 7.36 6.29 26.23
N LEU A 164 7.73 5.66 25.10
CA LEU A 164 6.82 5.47 23.97
C LEU A 164 5.64 4.54 24.31
N LEU A 165 5.88 3.49 25.12
CA LEU A 165 4.82 2.62 25.61
C LEU A 165 3.90 3.38 26.57
N SER A 166 4.47 4.24 27.43
CA SER A 166 3.70 5.09 28.34
C SER A 166 2.81 6.08 27.58
N LEU A 167 3.33 6.69 26.50
CA LEU A 167 2.55 7.54 25.60
C LEU A 167 1.46 6.76 24.87
N ALA A 168 1.77 5.56 24.38
CA ALA A 168 0.79 4.68 23.74
C ALA A 168 -0.35 4.32 24.70
N HIS A 169 -0.01 4.04 25.96
CA HIS A 169 -0.98 3.77 27.01
C HIS A 169 -1.86 4.99 27.33
N ASP A 170 -1.30 6.19 27.48
CA ASP A 170 -2.07 7.42 27.72
C ASP A 170 -3.04 7.71 26.56
N LEU A 171 -2.54 7.65 25.32
CA LEU A 171 -3.36 7.85 24.12
C LEU A 171 -4.50 6.83 24.02
N ALA A 172 -4.19 5.54 24.19
CA ALA A 172 -5.22 4.49 24.14
C ALA A 172 -6.25 4.63 25.27
N SER A 173 -5.84 5.08 26.45
CA SER A 173 -6.75 5.34 27.57
C SER A 173 -7.72 6.47 27.26
N ARG A 174 -7.26 7.53 26.58
CA ARG A 174 -8.10 8.63 26.08
C ARG A 174 -9.05 8.20 24.96
N LEU A 175 -8.78 7.06 24.31
CA LEU A 175 -9.63 6.48 23.28
C LEU A 175 -10.77 5.61 23.81
N LEU A 176 -10.61 5.02 24.99
CA LEU A 176 -11.61 4.13 25.59
C LEU A 176 -13.02 4.73 25.69
N PRO A 177 -13.22 6.04 25.98
CA PRO A 177 -14.54 6.66 25.96
C PRO A 177 -15.30 6.48 24.64
N ALA A 178 -14.63 6.25 23.50
CA ALA A 178 -15.30 5.99 22.21
C ALA A 178 -16.12 4.71 22.22
N PHE A 179 -15.77 3.73 23.05
CA PHE A 179 -16.50 2.47 23.19
C PHE A 179 -17.60 2.55 24.25
N SER A 180 -17.50 3.52 25.16
CA SER A 180 -18.49 3.79 26.20
C SER A 180 -19.77 4.39 25.61
N ASP A 181 -20.91 4.16 26.28
CA ASP A 181 -22.22 4.73 25.89
C ASP A 181 -22.69 4.39 24.46
N THR A 182 -22.24 3.24 23.94
CA THR A 182 -22.74 2.65 22.69
C THR A 182 -23.55 1.39 23.01
N ALA A 183 -24.80 1.32 22.55
CA ALA A 183 -25.64 0.14 22.81
C ALA A 183 -25.14 -1.12 22.08
N THR A 184 -24.32 -0.97 21.05
CA THR A 184 -23.77 -2.09 20.28
C THR A 184 -22.36 -2.52 20.71
N GLY A 185 -21.60 -1.67 21.41
CA GLY A 185 -20.17 -1.82 21.66
C GLY A 185 -19.28 -1.43 20.46
N ILE A 186 -19.86 -0.87 19.40
CA ILE A 186 -19.13 -0.32 18.24
C ILE A 186 -18.75 1.13 18.58
N PRO A 187 -17.49 1.55 18.40
CA PRO A 187 -17.05 2.85 18.88
C PRO A 187 -17.64 4.03 18.09
N PHE A 188 -17.81 5.16 18.79
CA PHE A 188 -17.99 6.46 18.16
C PHE A 188 -16.84 6.75 17.17
N PRO A 189 -17.12 7.41 16.04
CA PRO A 189 -16.09 7.72 15.04
C PRO A 189 -15.07 8.77 15.52
N ARG A 190 -15.39 9.54 16.57
CA ARG A 190 -14.59 10.68 17.03
C ARG A 190 -14.62 10.82 18.55
N VAL A 191 -13.50 11.26 19.08
CA VAL A 191 -13.25 11.54 20.49
C VAL A 191 -12.30 12.73 20.61
N THR A 192 -12.53 13.58 21.60
CA THR A 192 -11.61 14.65 21.99
C THR A 192 -10.70 14.16 23.11
N LEU A 193 -9.39 14.32 22.96
CA LEU A 193 -8.39 13.74 23.87
C LEU A 193 -8.45 14.29 25.32
N ASP A 194 -9.01 15.49 25.52
CA ASP A 194 -9.17 16.12 26.83
C ASP A 194 -10.54 15.85 27.48
N LYS A 195 -11.62 15.81 26.67
CA LYS A 195 -13.02 15.79 27.13
C LYS A 195 -13.77 14.49 26.85
N GLY A 196 -13.20 13.55 26.11
CA GLY A 196 -13.90 12.36 25.66
C GLY A 196 -14.86 12.65 24.51
N ILE A 197 -16.11 12.18 24.59
CA ILE A 197 -17.05 12.23 23.45
C ILE A 197 -17.68 13.63 23.30
N PRO A 198 -17.59 14.25 22.10
CA PRO A 198 -18.28 15.51 21.82
C PRO A 198 -19.81 15.38 21.95
N TRP A 199 -20.46 16.41 22.50
CA TRP A 199 -21.92 16.43 22.69
C TRP A 199 -22.73 16.39 21.37
N ASN A 200 -22.12 16.83 20.26
CA ASN A 200 -22.70 16.85 18.92
C ASN A 200 -22.16 15.72 18.02
N THR A 201 -21.67 14.63 18.61
CA THR A 201 -21.09 13.51 17.86
C THR A 201 -22.14 12.78 17.00
N LEU A 202 -21.65 12.11 15.96
CA LEU A 202 -22.48 11.29 15.07
C LEU A 202 -22.60 9.87 15.65
N ASN A 203 -23.81 9.32 15.57
CA ASN A 203 -24.08 7.92 15.91
C ASN A 203 -23.73 6.95 14.77
N GLU A 204 -22.95 7.41 13.79
CA GLU A 204 -22.65 6.68 12.56
C GLU A 204 -21.14 6.52 12.44
N THR A 205 -20.69 5.31 12.16
CA THR A 205 -19.28 5.03 11.89
C THR A 205 -19.15 4.11 10.69
N CYS A 206 -17.98 4.12 10.05
CA CYS A 206 -17.69 3.17 8.98
C CYS A 206 -17.05 1.89 9.53
N THR A 207 -17.19 0.79 8.78
CA THR A 207 -16.66 -0.53 9.13
C THR A 207 -15.16 -0.52 9.41
N SER A 208 -14.35 0.17 8.61
CA SER A 208 -12.90 0.30 8.88
C SER A 208 -12.64 1.07 10.17
N GLY A 209 -13.23 2.25 10.33
CA GLY A 209 -13.09 3.07 11.55
C GLY A 209 -13.46 2.33 12.85
N ALA A 210 -14.42 1.41 12.82
CA ALA A 210 -14.81 0.61 13.97
C ALA A 210 -14.04 -0.71 14.14
N GLY A 211 -13.56 -1.30 13.04
CA GLY A 211 -13.00 -2.64 13.01
C GLY A 211 -11.47 -2.71 13.00
N THR A 212 -10.81 -1.58 12.78
CA THR A 212 -9.37 -1.48 12.53
C THR A 212 -8.65 -0.92 13.75
N LEU A 213 -8.80 -1.55 14.92
CA LEU A 213 -8.06 -1.21 16.15
C LEU A 213 -7.46 -2.42 16.86
N VAL A 214 -7.79 -3.63 16.39
CA VAL A 214 -7.51 -4.86 17.12
C VAL A 214 -6.01 -5.22 17.16
N LEU A 215 -5.22 -4.75 16.19
CA LEU A 215 -3.77 -4.96 16.19
C LEU A 215 -3.10 -4.12 17.28
N GLU A 216 -3.35 -2.82 17.29
CA GLU A 216 -2.76 -1.87 18.21
C GLU A 216 -3.22 -2.15 19.63
N PHE A 217 -4.52 -2.29 19.85
CA PHE A 217 -5.09 -2.57 21.16
C PHE A 217 -4.69 -3.97 21.66
N GLY A 218 -4.57 -4.95 20.76
CA GLY A 218 -4.08 -6.29 21.09
C GLY A 218 -2.61 -6.32 21.50
N VAL A 219 -1.74 -5.60 20.79
CA VAL A 219 -0.33 -5.46 21.14
C VAL A 219 -0.18 -4.73 22.48
N LEU A 220 -0.86 -3.59 22.63
CA LEU A 220 -0.82 -2.80 23.87
C LEU A 220 -1.27 -3.63 25.08
N SER A 221 -2.37 -4.39 24.95
CA SER A 221 -2.87 -5.25 26.04
C SER A 221 -1.84 -6.28 26.49
N ARG A 222 -1.09 -6.87 25.55
CA ARG A 222 -0.04 -7.85 25.86
C ARG A 222 1.18 -7.19 26.52
N LEU A 223 1.57 -5.99 26.08
CA LEU A 223 2.69 -5.24 26.65
C LEU A 223 2.39 -4.74 28.08
N LEU A 224 1.16 -4.28 28.33
CA LEU A 224 0.73 -3.77 29.63
C LEU A 224 0.22 -4.87 30.58
N ASN A 225 -0.06 -6.07 30.05
CA ASN A 225 -0.82 -7.11 30.75
C ASN A 225 -2.19 -6.62 31.25
N ASP A 226 -2.87 -5.81 30.42
CA ASP A 226 -4.21 -5.29 30.66
C ASP A 226 -5.14 -5.69 29.50
N PRO A 227 -6.15 -6.56 29.71
CA PRO A 227 -6.99 -7.07 28.64
C PRO A 227 -8.03 -6.06 28.13
N VAL A 228 -8.21 -4.90 28.76
CA VAL A 228 -9.30 -3.96 28.45
C VAL A 228 -9.27 -3.54 26.97
N TYR A 229 -8.10 -3.14 26.45
CA TYR A 229 -7.97 -2.64 25.08
C TYR A 229 -8.30 -3.74 24.05
N GLU A 230 -7.71 -4.93 24.16
CA GLU A 230 -8.00 -6.03 23.26
C GLU A 230 -9.47 -6.43 23.36
N SER A 231 -10.03 -6.48 24.57
CA SER A 231 -11.43 -6.86 24.78
C SER A 231 -12.40 -5.93 24.05
N VAL A 232 -12.26 -4.61 24.18
CA VAL A 232 -13.19 -3.66 23.54
C VAL A 232 -13.08 -3.67 22.01
N SER A 233 -11.86 -3.75 21.47
CA SER A 233 -11.66 -3.82 20.01
C SER A 233 -12.20 -5.14 19.42
N ARG A 234 -11.98 -6.27 20.10
CA ARG A 234 -12.54 -7.57 19.73
C ARG A 234 -14.06 -7.58 19.76
N GLN A 235 -14.67 -6.93 20.77
CA GLN A 235 -16.13 -6.82 20.87
C GLN A 235 -16.71 -6.07 19.66
N ALA A 236 -16.11 -4.95 19.27
CA ALA A 236 -16.52 -4.19 18.09
C ALA A 236 -16.43 -5.03 16.80
N VAL A 237 -15.29 -5.70 16.56
CA VAL A 237 -15.10 -6.60 15.40
C VAL A 237 -16.13 -7.73 15.39
N ASN A 238 -16.37 -8.36 16.55
CA ASN A 238 -17.37 -9.43 16.67
C ASN A 238 -18.80 -8.91 16.41
N LYS A 239 -19.10 -7.67 16.80
CA LYS A 239 -20.41 -7.06 16.56
C LYS A 239 -20.61 -6.75 15.07
N LEU A 240 -19.64 -6.11 14.42
CA LEU A 240 -19.64 -5.88 12.96
C LEU A 240 -19.83 -7.18 12.19
N TRP A 241 -19.08 -8.22 12.58
CA TRP A 241 -19.20 -9.55 11.99
C TRP A 241 -20.61 -10.13 12.12
N ARG A 242 -21.23 -10.02 13.28
CA ARG A 242 -22.59 -10.57 13.52
C ARG A 242 -23.67 -9.79 12.77
N LEU A 243 -23.52 -8.49 12.61
CA LEU A 243 -24.51 -7.62 11.97
C LEU A 243 -24.45 -7.63 10.45
N ARG A 244 -23.36 -8.09 9.82
CA ARG A 244 -23.23 -8.16 8.36
C ARG A 244 -24.37 -8.99 7.71
N SER A 245 -24.65 -8.70 6.44
CA SER A 245 -25.59 -9.49 5.62
C SER A 245 -24.80 -10.47 4.74
N ASN A 246 -25.12 -10.56 3.45
CA ASN A 246 -24.35 -11.35 2.49
C ASN A 246 -22.89 -10.88 2.41
N VAL A 247 -22.67 -9.57 2.42
CA VAL A 247 -21.36 -8.94 2.61
C VAL A 247 -21.45 -7.84 3.68
N THR A 248 -20.30 -7.34 4.14
CA THR A 248 -20.21 -6.30 5.17
C THR A 248 -20.59 -4.92 4.61
N GLY A 249 -21.43 -4.15 5.30
CA GLY A 249 -21.81 -2.80 4.85
C GLY A 249 -20.70 -1.77 5.09
N ASN A 250 -20.90 -0.53 4.64
CA ASN A 250 -19.95 0.56 4.87
C ASN A 250 -20.22 1.31 6.17
N ILE A 251 -21.39 1.95 6.29
CA ILE A 251 -21.74 2.83 7.42
C ILE A 251 -22.76 2.14 8.31
N ILE A 252 -22.52 2.12 9.61
CA ILE A 252 -23.38 1.51 10.62
C ILE A 252 -23.74 2.50 11.72
N ASN A 253 -24.98 2.43 12.19
CA ASN A 253 -25.42 3.16 13.37
C ASN A 253 -24.96 2.42 14.64
N ILE A 254 -24.17 3.08 15.48
CA ILE A 254 -23.55 2.48 16.68
C ILE A 254 -24.54 2.23 17.83
N GLN A 255 -25.74 2.83 17.77
CA GLN A 255 -26.77 2.63 18.79
C GLN A 255 -27.75 1.53 18.38
N THR A 256 -28.23 1.55 17.14
CA THR A 256 -29.22 0.57 16.66
C THR A 256 -28.59 -0.70 16.07
N GLY A 257 -27.35 -0.60 15.58
CA GLY A 257 -26.71 -1.65 14.78
C GLY A 257 -27.25 -1.74 13.35
N GLU A 258 -28.04 -0.75 12.91
CA GLU A 258 -28.56 -0.70 11.54
C GLU A 258 -27.49 -0.22 10.55
N TRP A 259 -27.37 -0.90 9.42
CA TRP A 259 -26.53 -0.48 8.32
C TRP A 259 -27.21 0.63 7.51
N LEU A 260 -26.63 1.82 7.55
CA LEU A 260 -27.07 2.99 6.79
C LEU A 260 -26.40 3.02 5.40
N GLY A 261 -25.12 2.67 5.35
CA GLY A 261 -24.34 2.57 4.12
C GLY A 261 -24.46 1.17 3.52
N LEU A 262 -25.47 0.96 2.68
CA LEU A 262 -25.75 -0.35 2.06
C LEU A 262 -24.79 -0.73 0.92
N MET A 263 -23.93 0.19 0.47
CA MET A 263 -22.88 -0.11 -0.48
C MET A 263 -21.75 -0.87 0.25
N SER A 264 -21.29 -1.95 -0.36
CA SER A 264 -20.19 -2.77 0.10
C SER A 264 -19.15 -2.86 -1.01
N GLY A 265 -17.88 -2.90 -0.63
CA GLY A 265 -16.74 -2.89 -1.53
C GLY A 265 -15.46 -3.19 -0.77
N LEU A 266 -14.33 -2.95 -1.43
CA LEU A 266 -13.00 -3.22 -0.89
C LEU A 266 -12.15 -1.95 -0.77
N GLY A 267 -12.74 -0.78 -1.02
CA GLY A 267 -12.10 0.52 -0.84
C GLY A 267 -12.57 1.24 0.43
N ALA A 268 -12.53 2.58 0.35
CA ALA A 268 -12.70 3.50 1.47
C ALA A 268 -13.87 3.15 2.42
N GLY A 269 -13.55 3.00 3.70
CA GLY A 269 -14.53 2.78 4.76
C GLY A 269 -14.80 1.30 5.10
N ILE A 270 -14.20 0.37 4.35
CA ILE A 270 -14.33 -1.08 4.60
C ILE A 270 -12.97 -1.79 4.49
N ASP A 271 -12.18 -1.48 3.47
CA ASP A 271 -10.80 -1.95 3.20
C ASP A 271 -10.09 -2.71 4.36
N SER A 272 -9.55 -1.96 5.31
CA SER A 272 -8.66 -2.40 6.39
C SER A 272 -9.34 -3.32 7.40
N TYR A 273 -10.67 -3.38 7.45
CA TYR A 273 -11.37 -4.35 8.29
C TYR A 273 -11.03 -5.78 7.88
N PHE A 274 -11.06 -6.08 6.58
CA PHE A 274 -10.72 -7.42 6.10
C PHE A 274 -9.24 -7.74 6.29
N GLU A 275 -8.38 -6.76 6.07
CA GLU A 275 -6.95 -6.87 6.34
C GLU A 275 -6.67 -7.21 7.81
N TYR A 276 -7.34 -6.53 8.75
CA TYR A 276 -7.15 -6.72 10.18
C TYR A 276 -7.67 -8.08 10.66
N LEU A 277 -8.70 -8.64 10.04
CA LEU A 277 -9.11 -10.03 10.33
C LEU A 277 -7.99 -11.03 10.00
N LEU A 278 -7.29 -10.86 8.88
CA LEU A 278 -6.16 -11.73 8.53
C LEU A 278 -4.93 -11.43 9.39
N LYS A 279 -4.56 -10.16 9.53
CA LYS A 279 -3.38 -9.74 10.30
C LYS A 279 -3.50 -10.08 11.79
N ALA A 280 -4.70 -10.01 12.37
CA ALA A 280 -4.91 -10.37 13.77
C ALA A 280 -4.68 -11.87 14.00
N TYR A 281 -5.09 -12.74 13.06
CA TYR A 281 -4.73 -14.15 13.12
C TYR A 281 -3.22 -14.36 13.01
N ILE A 282 -2.55 -13.67 12.08
CA ILE A 282 -1.10 -13.80 11.90
C ILE A 282 -0.35 -13.35 13.16
N LEU A 283 -0.78 -12.26 13.79
CA LEU A 283 -0.10 -11.66 14.93
C LEU A 283 -0.41 -12.37 16.25
N PHE A 284 -1.66 -12.80 16.46
CA PHE A 284 -2.13 -13.30 17.76
C PHE A 284 -2.51 -14.78 17.75
N GLY A 285 -2.65 -15.41 16.59
CA GLY A 285 -2.95 -16.83 16.46
C GLY A 285 -4.41 -17.23 16.74
N ASP A 286 -5.34 -16.28 16.91
CA ASP A 286 -6.75 -16.61 17.16
C ASP A 286 -7.43 -17.11 15.87
N VAL A 287 -7.76 -18.40 15.84
CA VAL A 287 -8.42 -19.07 14.72
C VAL A 287 -9.78 -18.45 14.38
N ASN A 288 -10.44 -17.80 15.36
CA ASN A 288 -11.70 -17.10 15.10
C ASN A 288 -11.52 -15.91 14.16
N ASP A 289 -10.36 -15.27 14.12
CA ASP A 289 -10.11 -14.17 13.19
C ASP A 289 -9.94 -14.70 11.77
N LEU A 290 -9.18 -15.78 11.61
CA LEU A 290 -9.02 -16.47 10.33
C LEU A 290 -10.36 -17.00 9.81
N LYS A 291 -11.22 -17.52 10.69
CA LYS A 291 -12.56 -17.98 10.32
C LYS A 291 -13.39 -16.85 9.74
N LYS A 292 -13.43 -15.69 10.43
CA LYS A 292 -14.13 -14.49 9.93
C LYS A 292 -13.56 -14.06 8.58
N PHE A 293 -12.24 -13.98 8.46
CA PHE A 293 -11.60 -13.60 7.20
C PHE A 293 -11.97 -14.56 6.06
N ASN A 294 -11.85 -15.87 6.26
CA ASN A 294 -12.19 -16.87 5.24
C ASN A 294 -13.65 -16.79 4.80
N GLU A 295 -14.58 -16.70 5.75
CA GLU A 295 -16.01 -16.55 5.45
C GLU A 295 -16.28 -15.27 4.65
N SER A 296 -15.65 -14.15 5.01
CA SER A 296 -15.76 -12.90 4.24
C SER A 296 -15.10 -13.00 2.87
N TYR A 297 -13.95 -13.65 2.76
CA TYR A 297 -13.24 -13.81 1.50
C TYR A 297 -14.07 -14.59 0.49
N GLU A 298 -14.79 -15.64 0.93
CA GLU A 298 -15.72 -16.38 0.07
C GLU A 298 -16.90 -15.51 -0.40
N THR A 299 -17.51 -14.74 0.51
CA THR A 299 -18.65 -13.88 0.13
C THR A 299 -18.21 -12.72 -0.76
N ILE A 300 -17.01 -12.15 -0.55
CA ILE A 300 -16.41 -11.14 -1.43
C ILE A 300 -16.21 -11.72 -2.84
N LYS A 301 -15.59 -12.90 -2.98
CA LYS A 301 -15.41 -13.53 -4.29
C LYS A 301 -16.74 -13.82 -4.97
N PHE A 302 -17.74 -14.27 -4.23
CA PHE A 302 -19.04 -14.60 -4.79
C PHE A 302 -19.83 -13.36 -5.21
N HIS A 303 -19.94 -12.36 -4.33
CA HIS A 303 -20.79 -11.20 -4.56
C HIS A 303 -20.10 -10.06 -5.29
N MET A 304 -18.80 -9.80 -5.10
CA MET A 304 -18.12 -8.62 -5.64
C MET A 304 -17.30 -8.89 -6.90
N ARG A 305 -16.82 -10.11 -7.10
CA ARG A 305 -15.99 -10.44 -8.27
C ARG A 305 -16.85 -10.49 -9.53
N ARG A 306 -16.45 -9.78 -10.57
CA ARG A 306 -17.03 -9.80 -11.92
C ARG A 306 -15.98 -10.21 -12.94
N GLY A 307 -16.40 -10.44 -14.18
CA GLY A 307 -15.54 -10.88 -15.26
C GLY A 307 -15.35 -12.40 -15.28
N ARG A 308 -14.36 -12.84 -16.06
CA ARG A 308 -14.14 -14.26 -16.33
C ARG A 308 -13.74 -15.09 -15.09
N PRO A 309 -13.96 -16.41 -15.07
CA PRO A 309 -13.59 -17.23 -13.90
C PRO A 309 -12.09 -17.26 -13.63
N GLN A 310 -11.25 -17.41 -14.66
CA GLN A 310 -9.80 -17.49 -14.52
C GLN A 310 -9.14 -16.13 -14.74
N CYS A 311 -8.22 -15.71 -13.87
CA CYS A 311 -7.58 -14.39 -14.00
C CYS A 311 -6.84 -14.21 -15.34
N ASN A 312 -6.10 -15.24 -15.78
CA ASN A 312 -5.20 -15.14 -16.93
C ASN A 312 -5.67 -15.86 -18.20
N TYR A 313 -6.79 -16.60 -18.14
CA TYR A 313 -7.23 -17.46 -19.23
C TYR A 313 -8.75 -17.37 -19.44
N GLY A 314 -9.22 -17.74 -20.63
CA GLY A 314 -10.64 -17.75 -20.98
C GLY A 314 -11.11 -16.47 -21.68
N SER A 315 -12.39 -16.46 -22.08
CA SER A 315 -13.03 -15.34 -22.77
C SER A 315 -13.80 -14.43 -21.80
N GLY A 316 -13.91 -13.15 -22.17
CA GLY A 316 -14.63 -12.13 -21.39
C GLY A 316 -13.72 -11.17 -20.61
N ASN A 317 -14.35 -10.22 -19.93
CA ASN A 317 -13.68 -9.11 -19.25
C ASN A 317 -12.74 -9.60 -18.14
N ILE A 318 -11.65 -8.84 -17.94
CA ILE A 318 -10.67 -9.10 -16.88
C ILE A 318 -11.38 -9.11 -15.52
N PRO A 319 -11.05 -10.04 -14.62
CA PRO A 319 -11.74 -10.09 -13.34
C PRO A 319 -11.43 -8.88 -12.48
N LEU A 320 -12.49 -8.26 -11.94
CA LEU A 320 -12.41 -7.08 -11.08
C LEU A 320 -13.38 -7.25 -9.91
N TYR A 321 -13.06 -6.62 -8.79
CA TYR A 321 -13.98 -6.50 -7.66
C TYR A 321 -14.73 -5.18 -7.77
N VAL A 322 -16.05 -5.23 -7.85
CA VAL A 322 -16.93 -4.06 -7.98
C VAL A 322 -17.66 -3.80 -6.67
N ASN A 323 -18.16 -2.58 -6.50
CA ASN A 323 -19.01 -2.23 -5.37
C ASN A 323 -20.43 -2.80 -5.56
N VAL A 324 -20.97 -3.42 -4.52
CA VAL A 324 -22.25 -4.13 -4.53
C VAL A 324 -23.16 -3.71 -3.39
N ASN A 325 -24.44 -3.99 -3.52
CA ASN A 325 -25.38 -3.84 -2.43
C ASN A 325 -25.15 -4.95 -1.41
N MET A 326 -25.02 -4.60 -0.13
CA MET A 326 -24.65 -5.55 0.91
C MET A 326 -25.66 -6.69 1.14
N LYS A 327 -26.94 -6.44 0.79
CA LYS A 327 -28.05 -7.38 0.95
C LYS A 327 -28.27 -8.20 -0.31
N THR A 328 -28.35 -7.55 -1.49
CA THR A 328 -28.69 -8.25 -2.74
C THR A 328 -27.47 -8.78 -3.49
N GLY A 329 -26.28 -8.22 -3.28
CA GLY A 329 -25.08 -8.52 -4.05
C GLY A 329 -25.10 -7.95 -5.49
N GLU A 330 -26.13 -7.18 -5.85
CA GLU A 330 -26.20 -6.49 -7.13
C GLU A 330 -25.16 -5.38 -7.20
N THR A 331 -24.57 -5.20 -8.38
CA THR A 331 -23.59 -4.13 -8.62
C THR A 331 -24.24 -2.76 -8.41
N VAL A 332 -23.71 -1.95 -7.51
CA VAL A 332 -24.20 -0.60 -7.23
C VAL A 332 -23.52 0.42 -8.13
N ASN A 333 -22.21 0.24 -8.38
CA ASN A 333 -21.44 1.07 -9.28
C ASN A 333 -20.23 0.32 -9.82
N THR A 334 -19.53 0.94 -10.78
CA THR A 334 -18.36 0.39 -11.45
C THR A 334 -17.08 1.20 -11.21
N TRP A 335 -17.14 2.27 -10.42
CA TRP A 335 -15.93 3.00 -10.03
C TRP A 335 -15.20 2.20 -8.95
N ILE A 336 -13.87 2.20 -9.03
CA ILE A 336 -12.98 1.52 -8.10
C ILE A 336 -12.14 2.59 -7.44
N ASP A 337 -12.13 2.61 -6.12
CA ASP A 337 -11.28 3.50 -5.33
C ASP A 337 -9.81 3.11 -5.46
N ALA A 338 -8.89 4.07 -5.47
CA ALA A 338 -7.45 3.78 -5.45
C ALA A 338 -7.07 2.96 -4.20
N LEU A 339 -7.71 3.22 -3.05
CA LEU A 339 -7.51 2.50 -1.79
C LEU A 339 -7.86 1.01 -1.88
N GLN A 340 -8.72 0.62 -2.83
CA GLN A 340 -9.03 -0.79 -3.08
C GLN A 340 -7.79 -1.59 -3.52
N ALA A 341 -6.74 -0.93 -3.99
CA ALA A 341 -5.47 -1.53 -4.32
C ALA A 341 -4.86 -2.35 -3.18
N ALA A 342 -5.05 -1.94 -1.92
CA ALA A 342 -4.57 -2.66 -0.73
C ALA A 342 -5.05 -4.12 -0.71
N TRP A 343 -6.24 -4.40 -1.27
CA TRP A 343 -6.76 -5.76 -1.39
C TRP A 343 -5.85 -6.68 -2.21
N SER A 344 -5.15 -6.14 -3.21
CA SER A 344 -4.21 -6.93 -4.01
C SER A 344 -3.03 -7.44 -3.17
N ALA A 345 -2.57 -6.64 -2.20
CA ALA A 345 -1.56 -7.07 -1.24
C ALA A 345 -2.10 -8.15 -0.28
N VAL A 346 -3.35 -8.03 0.16
CA VAL A 346 -4.02 -9.10 0.95
C VAL A 346 -4.07 -10.41 0.16
N GLN A 347 -4.32 -10.36 -1.15
CA GLN A 347 -4.32 -11.55 -2.01
C GLN A 347 -2.95 -12.21 -2.16
N LEU A 348 -1.84 -11.55 -1.83
CA LEU A 348 -0.52 -12.18 -1.79
C LEU A 348 -0.41 -13.25 -0.69
N PHE A 349 -1.26 -13.23 0.33
CA PHE A 349 -1.23 -14.25 1.37
C PHE A 349 -1.93 -15.54 0.95
N ASP A 350 -2.77 -15.52 -0.09
CA ASP A 350 -3.40 -16.71 -0.67
C ASP A 350 -2.43 -17.39 -1.65
N GLU A 351 -1.88 -18.53 -1.24
CA GLU A 351 -0.93 -19.29 -2.06
C GLU A 351 -1.52 -19.78 -3.38
N ALA A 352 -2.84 -19.89 -3.48
CA ALA A 352 -3.51 -20.30 -4.69
C ALA A 352 -3.72 -19.14 -5.67
N ASN A 353 -3.63 -17.89 -5.20
CA ASN A 353 -3.99 -16.71 -5.97
C ASN A 353 -2.99 -16.43 -7.10
N PRO A 354 -3.47 -16.10 -8.32
CA PRO A 354 -2.58 -15.75 -9.43
C PRO A 354 -1.61 -14.60 -9.14
N VAL A 355 -2.01 -13.60 -8.33
CA VAL A 355 -1.12 -12.49 -7.95
C VAL A 355 0.09 -12.99 -7.14
N ASN A 356 -0.10 -14.00 -6.28
CA ASN A 356 0.98 -14.65 -5.54
C ASN A 356 1.86 -15.52 -6.47
N LYS A 357 1.23 -16.32 -7.34
CA LYS A 357 1.93 -17.30 -8.19
C LYS A 357 2.69 -16.68 -9.36
N GLU A 358 2.16 -15.60 -9.93
CA GLU A 358 2.63 -15.00 -11.18
C GLU A 358 3.16 -13.57 -10.96
N GLN A 359 3.87 -13.32 -9.87
CA GLN A 359 4.38 -12.00 -9.49
C GLN A 359 5.18 -11.27 -10.60
N ALA A 360 5.87 -12.00 -11.48
CA ALA A 360 6.62 -11.43 -12.60
C ALA A 360 5.74 -10.99 -13.79
N ARG A 361 4.45 -11.28 -13.75
CA ARG A 361 3.47 -10.97 -14.81
C ARG A 361 2.52 -9.85 -14.41
N TYR A 362 2.72 -9.24 -13.25
CA TYR A 362 1.94 -8.10 -12.81
C TYR A 362 2.85 -6.99 -12.30
N ILE A 363 2.41 -5.75 -12.49
CA ILE A 363 3.00 -4.57 -11.87
C ILE A 363 1.92 -3.81 -11.13
N PHE A 364 2.29 -3.26 -9.98
CA PHE A 364 1.46 -2.33 -9.24
C PHE A 364 1.75 -0.91 -9.71
N THR A 365 0.71 -0.12 -9.98
CA THR A 365 0.88 1.33 -10.11
C THR A 365 1.31 1.94 -8.77
N THR A 366 1.68 3.22 -8.74
CA THR A 366 1.90 3.95 -7.48
C THR A 366 0.66 3.91 -6.58
N GLU A 367 -0.52 4.03 -7.18
CA GLU A 367 -1.82 3.86 -6.51
C GLU A 367 -2.22 2.37 -6.30
N GLY A 368 -1.29 1.43 -6.48
CA GLY A 368 -1.49 -0.01 -6.27
C GLY A 368 -2.49 -0.74 -7.18
N HIS A 369 -2.90 -0.17 -8.31
CA HIS A 369 -3.65 -0.90 -9.34
C HIS A 369 -2.81 -2.01 -9.95
N LEU A 370 -3.40 -3.19 -10.12
CA LEU A 370 -2.75 -4.36 -10.72
C LEU A 370 -2.83 -4.31 -12.26
N LEU A 371 -1.68 -4.18 -12.92
CA LEU A 371 -1.57 -4.19 -14.38
C LEU A 371 -0.87 -5.47 -14.86
N PRO A 372 -1.44 -6.22 -15.81
CA PRO A 372 -0.77 -7.37 -16.39
C PRO A 372 0.41 -6.92 -17.28
N LEU A 373 1.59 -7.47 -17.01
CA LEU A 373 2.79 -7.28 -17.81
C LEU A 373 2.75 -8.21 -19.03
N ASN A 374 2.26 -7.68 -20.15
CA ASN A 374 2.39 -8.31 -21.45
C ASN A 374 3.72 -7.91 -22.11
N MET A 375 4.38 -8.85 -22.80
CA MET A 375 5.59 -8.59 -23.59
C MET A 375 5.42 -7.44 -24.59
N ASN A 376 4.20 -7.20 -25.07
CA ASN A 376 3.88 -6.08 -25.96
C ASN A 376 4.12 -4.70 -25.31
N PHE A 377 3.94 -4.56 -23.99
CA PHE A 377 4.22 -3.30 -23.28
C PHE A 377 5.73 -3.03 -23.11
N HIS A 378 6.56 -4.07 -23.25
CA HIS A 378 8.01 -3.94 -23.17
C HIS A 378 8.66 -3.65 -24.53
N ARG A 379 7.90 -3.75 -25.63
CA ARG A 379 8.36 -3.35 -26.96
C ARG A 379 8.22 -1.84 -27.11
N ARG A 380 9.26 -1.19 -27.61
CA ARG A 380 9.17 0.24 -27.89
C ARG A 380 8.27 0.42 -29.12
N PRO A 381 7.32 1.38 -29.13
CA PRO A 381 6.42 1.58 -30.27
C PRO A 381 7.13 1.76 -31.62
N TRP A 382 8.37 2.23 -31.62
CA TRP A 382 9.20 2.44 -32.82
C TRP A 382 10.08 1.24 -33.22
N GLU A 383 9.98 0.10 -32.53
CA GLU A 383 10.64 -1.16 -32.92
C GLU A 383 9.86 -1.92 -34.01
N GLU A 384 8.58 -1.59 -34.25
CA GLU A 384 7.79 -2.17 -35.36
C GLU A 384 8.13 -1.55 -36.72
N GLU A 385 8.69 -0.34 -36.76
CA GLU A 385 8.91 0.42 -37.99
C GLU A 385 10.15 -0.03 -38.80
N TRP A 386 10.99 -0.92 -38.25
CA TRP A 386 12.26 -1.36 -38.87
C TRP A 386 12.32 -2.84 -39.26
N GLN A 387 11.18 -3.52 -39.42
CA GLN A 387 11.11 -4.82 -40.09
C GLN A 387 11.08 -4.62 -41.62
N ILE A 388 12.14 -4.06 -42.19
CA ILE A 388 12.37 -4.09 -43.64
C ILE A 388 13.02 -5.43 -43.99
N GLU A 389 12.34 -6.23 -44.81
CA GLU A 389 12.85 -7.51 -45.33
C GLU A 389 14.29 -7.40 -45.90
N PRO A 390 15.12 -8.45 -45.75
CA PRO A 390 16.49 -8.42 -46.23
C PRO A 390 16.53 -8.58 -47.75
N LYS A 391 16.39 -7.49 -48.51
CA LYS A 391 16.78 -7.45 -49.91
C LYS A 391 18.25 -7.08 -50.04
N VAL A 392 19.05 -8.11 -50.27
CA VAL A 392 20.36 -8.15 -50.97
C VAL A 392 21.23 -6.89 -50.80
N ALA A 393 22.20 -6.99 -49.91
CA ALA A 393 23.24 -6.00 -49.73
C ALA A 393 24.23 -5.99 -50.92
N GLU A 394 24.09 -5.01 -51.82
CA GLU A 394 25.20 -4.55 -52.66
C GLU A 394 25.68 -3.16 -52.21
N ARG A 395 26.89 -3.18 -51.61
CA ARG A 395 27.93 -2.15 -51.50
C ARG A 395 27.54 -0.70 -51.88
N LYS A 396 27.31 0.17 -50.89
CA LYS A 396 27.75 1.61 -50.89
C LYS A 396 27.96 2.14 -49.46
N SER A 397 28.96 1.62 -48.76
CA SER A 397 29.48 2.18 -47.51
C SER A 397 30.63 3.14 -47.79
N THR A 398 30.37 4.44 -47.90
CA THR A 398 31.41 5.48 -47.67
C THR A 398 30.88 6.93 -47.60
N ALA A 399 29.67 7.24 -48.06
CA ALA A 399 29.24 8.66 -48.17
C ALA A 399 28.39 9.22 -47.00
N ARG A 400 27.97 8.38 -46.02
CA ARG A 400 26.97 8.77 -45.00
C ARG A 400 27.56 9.17 -43.63
N SER A 401 28.84 8.89 -43.38
CA SER A 401 29.52 9.24 -42.11
C SER A 401 29.93 10.72 -42.03
N GLU A 402 30.36 11.34 -43.14
CA GLU A 402 30.88 12.71 -43.11
C GLU A 402 29.80 13.81 -42.98
N LYS A 403 28.58 13.57 -43.46
CA LYS A 403 27.47 14.54 -43.32
C LYS A 403 26.91 14.62 -41.90
N ARG A 404 27.05 13.55 -41.08
CA ARG A 404 26.47 13.47 -39.73
C ARG A 404 27.36 14.15 -38.67
N GLN A 405 28.66 14.26 -38.94
CA GLN A 405 29.62 14.92 -38.05
C GLN A 405 29.55 16.45 -38.17
N LYS A 406 29.44 17.00 -39.40
CA LYS A 406 29.30 18.45 -39.65
C LYS A 406 27.97 19.06 -39.15
N ALA A 407 26.92 18.27 -39.00
CA ALA A 407 25.64 18.75 -38.45
C ALA A 407 25.63 18.84 -36.91
N LYS A 408 26.52 18.09 -36.24
CA LYS A 408 26.61 18.06 -34.78
C LYS A 408 27.41 19.25 -34.24
N GLU A 409 28.46 19.67 -34.93
CA GLU A 409 29.24 20.88 -34.58
C GLU A 409 28.45 22.19 -34.78
N LYS A 410 27.57 22.24 -35.79
CA LYS A 410 26.77 23.45 -36.07
C LYS A 410 25.67 23.73 -35.03
N ARG A 411 25.22 22.72 -34.28
CA ARG A 411 24.21 22.86 -33.22
C ARG A 411 24.80 23.25 -31.86
N ILE A 412 26.09 23.01 -31.64
CA ILE A 412 26.76 23.35 -30.38
C ILE A 412 27.04 24.86 -30.31
N ASN A 413 27.38 25.51 -31.43
CA ASN A 413 27.72 26.94 -31.46
C ASN A 413 26.50 27.90 -31.43
N GLN A 414 25.26 27.39 -31.40
CA GLN A 414 24.05 28.24 -31.42
C GLN A 414 23.35 28.32 -30.05
N ALA A 415 23.88 27.63 -29.03
CA ALA A 415 23.32 27.62 -27.68
C ALA A 415 23.96 28.67 -26.73
N GLU A 416 25.01 29.39 -27.16
CA GLU A 416 25.76 30.33 -26.31
C GLU A 416 25.31 31.80 -26.40
N ASN A 417 24.24 32.14 -27.13
CA ASN A 417 23.75 33.53 -27.20
C ASN A 417 22.22 33.60 -27.17
N LYS A 418 21.64 33.74 -25.96
CA LYS A 418 20.32 34.34 -25.76
C LYS A 418 20.34 35.31 -24.57
N PRO A 419 19.67 36.47 -24.68
CA PRO A 419 19.78 37.56 -23.73
C PRO A 419 19.01 37.28 -22.45
N VAL A 420 19.57 37.79 -21.35
CA VAL A 420 19.01 37.82 -20.00
C VAL A 420 17.71 38.64 -20.02
N VAL A 421 16.59 37.99 -19.68
CA VAL A 421 15.33 38.67 -19.37
C VAL A 421 15.24 38.79 -17.86
N THR A 422 15.14 40.04 -17.40
CA THR A 422 15.05 40.48 -16.01
C THR A 422 13.86 39.85 -15.28
N GLU A 423 14.16 39.18 -14.17
CA GLU A 423 13.20 38.67 -13.20
C GLU A 423 12.49 39.81 -12.47
N ALA A 424 11.16 39.83 -12.57
CA ALA A 424 10.29 40.52 -11.62
C ALA A 424 8.97 39.77 -11.49
N MET A 425 8.97 38.63 -10.79
CA MET A 425 7.83 38.11 -10.05
C MET A 425 8.35 37.35 -8.82
N ALA A 426 8.28 38.00 -7.66
CA ALA A 426 8.66 37.47 -6.37
C ALA A 426 7.63 36.43 -5.88
N ASN A 427 8.04 35.16 -5.80
CA ASN A 427 7.89 34.20 -4.68
C ASN A 427 8.23 32.79 -5.20
N VAL A 428 9.50 32.39 -5.09
CA VAL A 428 9.95 31.03 -5.40
C VAL A 428 10.38 30.37 -4.09
N SER A 429 9.62 29.38 -3.64
CA SER A 429 9.97 28.52 -2.50
C SER A 429 9.86 27.05 -2.95
N HIS A 430 10.91 26.24 -2.69
CA HIS A 430 11.06 24.86 -3.16
C HIS A 430 11.95 23.98 -2.25
N CYS A 431 12.00 24.27 -0.95
CA CYS A 431 12.71 23.55 0.13
C CYS A 431 13.66 22.39 -0.27
N ASP A 432 14.96 22.57 -0.51
CA ASP A 432 15.57 23.25 -1.66
C ASP A 432 16.00 22.21 -2.75
N LYS A 433 14.99 21.61 -3.39
CA LYS A 433 14.88 20.74 -4.60
C LYS A 433 15.70 19.43 -4.77
N LEU A 434 14.96 18.35 -5.05
CA LEU A 434 15.21 17.43 -6.18
C LEU A 434 14.08 17.60 -7.22
N ILE A 435 14.33 18.23 -8.39
CA ILE A 435 13.42 18.15 -9.56
C ILE A 435 14.21 18.15 -10.88
N PRO A 436 14.31 16.97 -11.52
CA PRO A 436 14.07 16.88 -12.97
C PRO A 436 12.78 16.12 -13.32
N ASP A 437 12.30 15.21 -12.46
CA ASP A 437 11.23 14.25 -12.79
C ASP A 437 9.79 14.71 -12.50
N ARG A 438 9.52 16.03 -12.55
CA ARG A 438 8.15 16.49 -12.89
C ARG A 438 7.77 16.18 -14.35
N THR A 439 8.45 15.25 -15.02
CA THR A 439 8.10 14.67 -16.32
C THR A 439 7.27 13.40 -16.25
N TYR A 440 6.64 13.04 -15.13
CA TYR A 440 5.48 12.16 -15.20
C TYR A 440 4.36 12.66 -14.27
N ASN A 441 3.92 13.91 -14.50
CA ASN A 441 2.48 14.10 -14.46
C ASN A 441 1.92 13.01 -15.38
N LEU A 442 1.10 12.11 -14.87
CA LEU A 442 0.15 11.39 -15.70
C LEU A 442 -1.01 12.39 -15.89
N PRO A 443 -1.03 13.24 -16.96
CA PRO A 443 -2.32 13.61 -17.46
C PRO A 443 -2.86 12.29 -17.98
N ILE A 444 -3.71 11.63 -17.20
CA ILE A 444 -4.62 10.67 -17.80
C ILE A 444 -5.52 11.52 -18.69
N LEU A 445 -5.04 11.81 -19.90
CA LEU A 445 -5.80 12.47 -20.94
C LEU A 445 -7.08 11.66 -21.07
N SER A 446 -8.22 12.32 -21.17
CA SER A 446 -9.55 11.70 -21.26
C SER A 446 -9.61 10.50 -22.23
N LYS A 447 -8.79 10.49 -23.27
CA LYS A 447 -8.63 9.36 -24.20
C LYS A 447 -8.10 8.06 -23.55
N TYR A 448 -7.21 8.13 -22.56
CA TYR A 448 -6.64 6.97 -21.87
C TYR A 448 -7.62 6.38 -20.86
N LEU A 449 -8.40 7.24 -20.18
CA LEU A 449 -9.52 6.79 -19.35
C LEU A 449 -10.55 6.04 -20.21
N ARG A 450 -10.84 6.57 -21.41
CA ARG A 450 -11.71 5.92 -22.40
C ARG A 450 -11.17 4.57 -22.91
N GLN A 451 -9.86 4.46 -23.11
CA GLN A 451 -9.22 3.18 -23.46
C GLN A 451 -9.29 2.17 -22.31
N LEU A 452 -9.15 2.62 -21.06
CA LEU A 452 -9.36 1.77 -19.89
C LEU A 452 -10.82 1.33 -19.77
N GLU A 453 -11.78 2.24 -19.94
CA GLU A 453 -13.22 1.93 -19.97
C GLU A 453 -13.57 0.88 -21.03
N VAL A 454 -13.04 1.01 -22.25
CA VAL A 454 -13.23 0.01 -23.32
C VAL A 454 -12.52 -1.31 -22.97
N ALA A 455 -11.29 -1.25 -22.43
CA ALA A 455 -10.51 -2.45 -22.08
C ALA A 455 -11.10 -3.25 -20.92
N VAL A 456 -11.77 -2.58 -19.98
CA VAL A 456 -12.52 -3.23 -18.89
C VAL A 456 -13.99 -3.50 -19.24
N GLY A 457 -14.41 -3.17 -20.47
CA GLY A 457 -15.73 -3.47 -21.01
C GLY A 457 -16.87 -2.65 -20.40
N LEU A 458 -16.57 -1.43 -19.94
CA LEU A 458 -17.54 -0.46 -19.43
C LEU A 458 -18.21 0.35 -20.56
N THR A 459 -17.59 0.44 -21.73
CA THR A 459 -18.18 1.04 -22.93
C THR A 459 -17.81 0.25 -24.19
N ASP A 460 -18.70 0.27 -25.18
CA ASP A 460 -18.70 -0.53 -26.41
C ASP A 460 -17.82 0.09 -27.52
N GLY A 461 -17.04 1.13 -27.21
CA GLY A 461 -16.08 1.74 -28.14
C GLY A 461 -16.69 2.49 -29.33
N SER A 462 -18.02 2.51 -29.46
CA SER A 462 -18.73 3.22 -30.53
C SER A 462 -19.17 4.61 -30.07
N ASN A 463 -18.29 5.61 -30.17
CA ASN A 463 -18.65 7.03 -30.32
C ASN A 463 -17.47 7.91 -30.76
#